data_AF-A0A383E485-F1
#
_entry.id   AF-A0A383E485-F1
#
_cell.length_a   1.000
_cell.length_b   1.000
_cell.length_c   1.000
_cell.angle_alpha   90.00
_cell.angle_beta   90.00
_cell.angle_gamma   90.00
#
_symmetry.space_group_name_H-M   'P 1'
#
loop_
_entity.id
_entity.type
_entity.pdbx_description
1 polymer ?
#
loop_
_entity_poly.entity_id
_entity_poly.type
_entity_poly.pdbx_seq_one_letter_code
_entity_poly.pdbx_strand_id
1 'polypeptide(L)' 'MTICAVGAQSLIQDAVDGAMRGRVLSLYGLAFRAGVALGSLIIGALAADFGLPWPVGIAALACIAAAILAGIGKRTA' A
#
# COMPACT_ATOMS: atom_id res chain seq x y z
N MET A 1 11.36 2.47 3.66
CA MET A 1 9.99 2.54 4.23
C MET A 1 9.70 3.89 4.91
N THR A 2 10.65 4.48 5.63
CA THR A 2 10.47 5.76 6.34
C THR A 2 10.10 6.94 5.44
N ILE A 3 10.78 7.13 4.30
CA ILE A 3 10.53 8.27 3.39
C ILE A 3 9.10 8.26 2.84
N CYS A 4 8.63 7.14 2.30
CA CYS A 4 7.28 7.03 1.74
C CYS A 4 6.19 7.22 2.81
N ALA A 5 6.39 6.67 4.01
CA ALA A 5 5.43 6.78 5.10
C ALA A 5 5.32 8.22 5.62
N VAL A 6 6.46 8.88 5.83
CA VAL A 6 6.49 10.29 6.25
C VAL A 6 5.91 11.18 5.17
N GLY A 7 6.25 10.96 3.90
CA GLY A 7 5.67 11.71 2.79
C GLY A 7 4.15 11.59 2.70
N ALA A 8 3.61 10.37 2.83
CA ALA A 8 2.17 10.15 2.85
C ALA A 8 1.49 10.87 4.03
N GLN A 9 2.10 10.79 5.22
CA GLN A 9 1.60 11.49 6.40
C GLN A 9 1.61 13.01 6.21
N SER A 10 2.69 13.60 5.71
CA SER A 10 2.76 15.04 5.45
C SER A 10 1.70 15.50 4.45
N LEU A 11 1.50 14.76 3.36
CA LEU A 11 0.45 15.06 2.37
C LEU A 11 -0.96 14.99 2.97
N ILE A 12 -1.23 13.99 3.82
CA ILE A 12 -2.53 13.88 4.49
C ILE A 12 -2.75 15.06 5.44
N GLN A 13 -1.74 15.46 6.20
CA GLN A 13 -1.85 16.57 7.14
C GLN A 13 -2.04 17.92 6.42
N ASP A 14 -1.47 18.07 5.23
CA ASP A 14 -1.61 19.25 4.37
C ASP A 14 -2.99 19.32 3.69
N ALA A 15 -3.49 18.19 3.19
CA ALA A 15 -4.74 18.14 2.41
C ALA A 15 -6.03 18.11 3.25
N VAL A 16 -5.95 17.84 4.56
CA VAL A 16 -7.12 17.58 5.40
C VAL A 16 -7.30 18.67 6.46
N ASP A 17 -8.55 19.13 6.61
CA ASP A 17 -8.98 20.06 7.66
C ASP A 17 -8.63 19.58 9.07
N GLY A 18 -8.24 20.52 9.93
CA GLY A 18 -7.76 20.26 11.29
C GLY A 18 -8.68 19.35 12.11
N ALA A 19 -9.99 19.56 12.03
CA ALA A 19 -11.00 18.77 12.74
C ALA A 19 -11.06 17.29 12.29
N MET A 20 -10.64 17.00 11.06
CA MET A 20 -10.75 15.68 10.44
C MET A 20 -9.44 14.89 10.42
N ARG A 21 -8.30 15.54 10.67
CA ARG A 21 -6.96 14.93 10.64
C ARG A 21 -6.86 13.63 11.43
N GLY A 22 -7.37 13.59 12.66
CA GLY A 22 -7.33 12.38 13.50
C GLY A 22 -8.11 11.20 12.90
N ARG A 23 -9.25 11.47 12.28
CA ARG A 23 -10.09 10.43 11.64
C ARG A 23 -9.43 9.92 10.36
N VAL A 24 -8.84 10.80 9.55
CA VAL A 24 -8.12 10.40 8.32
C VAL A 24 -6.83 9.66 8.65
N LEU A 25 -6.06 10.08 9.65
CA LEU A 25 -4.87 9.37 10.09
C LEU A 25 -5.19 7.97 10.62
N SER A 26 -6.30 7.82 11.35
CA SER A 26 -6.76 6.51 11.82
C SER A 26 -7.08 5.57 10.64
N LEU A 27 -7.77 6.07 9.61
CA LEU A 27 -8.04 5.30 8.39
C LEU A 27 -6.76 4.94 7.65
N TYR A 28 -5.79 5.87 7.53
CA TYR A 28 -4.48 5.58 6.95
C TYR A 28 -3.75 4.47 7.74
N GLY A 29 -3.73 4.57 9.07
CA GLY A 29 -3.10 3.58 9.94
C GLY A 29 -3.75 2.20 9.82
N LEU A 30 -5.08 2.15 9.76
CA LEU A 30 -5.84 0.94 9.51
C LEU A 30 -5.48 0.36 8.14
N ALA A 31 -5.55 1.16 7.08
CA ALA A 31 -5.29 0.71 5.71
C ALA A 31 -3.87 0.16 5.55
N PHE A 32 -2.86 0.87 6.09
CA PHE A 32 -1.47 0.44 5.99
C PHE A 32 -1.22 -0.88 6.72
N ARG A 33 -1.74 -1.01 7.95
CA ARG A 33 -1.53 -2.20 8.78
C ARG A 33 -2.37 -3.39 8.32
N ALA A 34 -3.61 -3.15 7.91
CA ALA A 34 -4.47 -4.17 7.30
C ALA A 34 -3.90 -4.66 5.97
N GLY A 35 -3.36 -3.78 5.14
CA GLY A 35 -2.71 -4.15 3.88
C GLY A 35 -1.56 -5.15 4.07
N VAL A 36 -0.68 -4.90 5.05
CA VAL A 36 0.42 -5.83 5.38
C VAL A 36 -0.11 -7.16 5.92
N ALA A 37 -1.06 -7.12 6.86
CA ALA A 37 -1.60 -8.33 7.46
C ALA A 37 -2.33 -9.21 6.43
N LEU A 38 -3.21 -8.62 5.61
CA LEU A 38 -3.96 -9.31 4.57
C LEU A 38 -3.03 -9.82 3.47
N GLY A 39 -2.08 -9.00 3.01
CA GLY A 39 -1.09 -9.42 2.02
C GLY A 39 -0.27 -10.63 2.49
N SER A 40 0.18 -10.60 3.74
CA SER A 40 0.90 -11.71 4.36
C SER A 40 0.03 -12.98 4.45
N LEU A 41 -1.23 -12.83 4.87
CA LEU A 41 -2.17 -13.96 4.96
C LEU A 41 -2.41 -14.60 3.59
N ILE A 42 -2.66 -13.80 2.55
CA ILE A 42 -2.92 -14.28 1.19
C ILE A 42 -1.69 -15.00 0.64
N ILE A 43 -0.50 -14.39 0.76
CA ILE A 43 0.75 -14.99 0.29
C ILE A 43 1.04 -16.29 1.04
N GLY A 44 0.86 -16.30 2.37
CA GLY A 44 1.08 -17.48 3.21
C GLY A 44 0.12 -18.61 2.88
N ALA A 45 -1.17 -18.31 2.68
CA ALA A 45 -2.17 -19.29 2.28
C ALA A 45 -1.84 -19.90 0.91
N LEU A 46 -1.49 -19.07 -0.08
CA LEU A 46 -1.12 -19.56 -1.41
C LEU A 46 0.22 -20.32 -1.41
N ALA A 47 1.13 -19.98 -0.51
CA ALA A 47 2.41 -20.68 -0.39
C ALA A 47 2.25 -22.10 0.15
N ALA A 48 1.18 -22.40 0.89
CA ALA A 48 0.90 -23.74 1.39
C ALA A 48 0.60 -24.74 0.26
N ASP A 49 -0.12 -24.30 -0.78
CA ASP A 49 -0.54 -25.16 -1.89
C ASP A 49 0.44 -25.14 -3.08
N PHE A 50 1.07 -23.98 -3.37
CA PHE A 50 1.87 -23.76 -4.59
C PHE A 50 3.37 -23.56 -4.32
N GLY A 51 3.79 -23.54 -3.05
CA GLY A 51 5.13 -23.16 -2.65
C GLY A 51 5.36 -21.64 -2.71
N LEU A 52 6.35 -21.15 -1.95
CA LEU A 52 6.61 -19.72 -1.77
C LEU A 52 7.02 -18.92 -3.05
N PRO A 53 7.76 -19.48 -4.03
CA PRO A 53 8.26 -18.67 -5.16
C PRO A 53 7.16 -18.08 -6.04
N TRP A 54 6.07 -18.83 -6.26
CA TRP A 54 4.99 -18.43 -7.17
C TRP A 54 4.16 -17.24 -6.64
N PRO A 55 3.61 -17.28 -5.40
CA PRO A 55 2.86 -16.15 -4.84
C PRO A 55 3.71 -14.88 -4.73
N VAL A 56 4.99 -15.02 -4.37
CA VAL A 56 5.92 -13.89 -4.27
C VAL A 56 6.22 -13.30 -5.65
N GLY A 57 6.41 -14.15 -6.67
CA GLY A 57 6.60 -13.70 -8.05
C GLY A 57 5.40 -12.92 -8.60
N ILE A 58 4.18 -13.39 -8.32
CA ILE A 58 2.95 -12.69 -8.70
C ILE A 58 2.82 -11.35 -7.96
N ALA A 59 3.12 -11.32 -6.66
CA ALA A 59 3.12 -10.08 -5.88
C ALA A 59 4.13 -9.05 -6.43
N ALA A 60 5.32 -9.51 -6.86
CA ALA A 60 6.31 -8.64 -7.49
C ALA A 60 5.82 -8.06 -8.83
N LEU A 61 5.18 -8.89 -9.67
CA LEU A 61 4.56 -8.43 -10.92
C LEU A 61 3.43 -7.42 -10.67
N ALA A 62 2.61 -7.65 -9.65
CA ALA A 62 1.56 -6.71 -9.24
C ALA A 62 2.14 -5.35 -8.81
N CYS A 63 3.26 -5.34 -8.07
CA CYS A 63 3.97 -4.11 -7.71
C CYS A 63 4.49 -3.36 -8.94
N ILE A 64 5.05 -4.06 -9.93
CA ILE A 64 5.51 -3.45 -11.18
C ILE A 64 4.33 -2.84 -11.95
N ALA A 65 3.22 -3.57 -12.08
CA ALA A 65 2.02 -3.08 -12.75
C ALA A 65 1.47 -1.83 -12.06
N ALA A 66 1.40 -1.82 -10.72
CA ALA A 66 0.97 -0.67 -9.94
C ALA A 66 1.88 0.55 -10.13
N ALA A 67 3.21 0.34 -10.20
CA ALA A 67 4.17 1.42 -10.46
C ALA A 67 3.99 2.01 -11.86
N ILE A 68 3.75 1.17 -12.88
CA ILE A 68 3.49 1.61 -14.25
C ILE A 68 2.18 2.41 -14.30
N LEU A 69 1.09 1.89 -13.74
CA LEU A 69 -0.20 2.58 -13.69
C LEU A 69 -0.10 3.95 -12.99
N ALA A 70 0.56 4.01 -11.85
CA ALA A 70 0.78 5.26 -11.12
C ALA A 70 1.68 6.24 -11.89
N GLY A 71 2.67 5.74 -12.64
CA GLY A 71 3.54 6.55 -13.49
C GLY A 71 2.82 7.11 -14.73
N ILE A 72 1.88 6.36 -15.30
CA ILE A 72 1.04 6.82 -16.41
C ILE A 72 0.06 7.90 -15.92
N GLY A 73 -0.61 7.68 -14.80
CA GLY A 73 -1.58 8.65 -14.25
C GLY A 73 -0.97 10.00 -13.87
N LYS A 74 0.31 10.02 -13.45
CA LYS A 74 1.05 11.27 -13.13
C LYS A 74 1.58 12.02 -14.36
N ARG A 75 1.58 11.41 -15.55
CA ARG A 75 2.02 12.07 -16.80
C ARG A 75 0.86 12.74 -17.55
N THR A 76 -0.37 12.47 -17.16
CA THR A 76 -1.60 12.98 -17.83
C THR A 76 -2.28 14.10 -17.03
N ALA A 77 -1.83 14.37 -15.80
CA ALA A 77 -2.25 15.49 -14.95
C ALA A 77 -1.12 16.52 -14.86
#